data_AF-A0A1F8S1Q6-F1
#
_entry.id   AF-A0A1F8S1Q6-F1
#
_cell.length_a   1.000
_cell.length_b   1.000
_cell.length_c   1.000
_cell.angle_alpha   90.00
_cell.angle_beta   90.00
_cell.angle_gamma   90.00
#
_symmetry.space_group_name_H-M   'P 1'
#
loop_
_entity.id
_entity.type
_entity.pdbx_description
1 polymer ?
#
loop_
_entity_poly.entity_id
_entity_poly.type
_entity_poly.pdbx_seq_one_letter_code
_entity_poly.pdbx_strand_id
1 'polypeptide(L)'
;MPERLPHPGPSFLREQELRVGDRVMHAGMARPVDGPDDWWLVVLWVADDEGVVSFREVGPAAGPPPEPPLLRLGPSFAGSLSGLIREENGRLAIKLTPLVPPDDQARPWRCPLAIRAAFRWEPARAATLRPNQLAEQVLAGFRRSVESLHRP
;
A
#
# COMPACT_ATOMS: atom_id res chain seq x y z
N MET A 1 -17.47 -10.99 2.63
CA MET A 1 -16.52 -10.58 1.57
C MET A 1 -15.34 -11.54 1.57
N PRO A 2 -14.70 -11.78 0.41
CA PRO A 2 -13.59 -12.72 0.36
C PRO A 2 -12.31 -12.12 0.98
N GLU A 3 -11.48 -12.96 1.61
CA GLU A 3 -10.17 -12.55 2.15
C GLU A 3 -9.16 -12.24 1.02
N ARG A 4 -9.43 -12.70 -0.21
CA ARG A 4 -8.64 -12.51 -1.42
C ARG A 4 -9.51 -11.94 -2.54
N LEU A 5 -8.91 -11.29 -3.53
CA LEU A 5 -9.62 -10.79 -4.72
C LEU A 5 -9.03 -11.40 -5.99
N PRO A 6 -9.79 -11.49 -7.09
CA PRO A 6 -9.20 -11.80 -8.39
C PRO A 6 -8.13 -10.77 -8.77
N HIS A 7 -7.21 -11.15 -9.65
CA HIS A 7 -6.18 -10.24 -10.14
C HIS A 7 -6.83 -9.00 -10.80
N PRO A 8 -6.41 -7.77 -10.45
CA PRO A 8 -7.03 -6.53 -10.95
C PRO A 8 -6.69 -6.19 -12.41
N GLY A 9 -6.16 -7.15 -13.18
CA GLY A 9 -5.53 -6.90 -14.48
C GLY A 9 -4.11 -6.32 -14.35
N PRO A 10 -3.54 -5.80 -15.45
CA PRO A 10 -2.15 -5.36 -15.47
C PRO A 10 -1.93 -4.12 -14.60
N SER A 11 -0.79 -4.11 -13.89
CA SER A 11 -0.30 -2.93 -13.18
C SER A 11 0.10 -1.81 -14.15
N PHE A 12 -0.08 -0.55 -13.73
CA PHE A 12 0.31 0.64 -14.48
C PHE A 12 1.83 0.74 -14.67
N LEU A 13 2.59 0.38 -13.64
CA LEU A 13 4.02 0.18 -13.69
C LEU A 13 4.34 -1.31 -13.75
N ARG A 14 5.57 -1.65 -14.15
CA ARG A 14 6.08 -3.01 -13.96
C ARG A 14 5.95 -3.40 -12.50
N GLU A 15 5.33 -4.54 -12.25
CA GLU A 15 5.14 -5.07 -10.91
C GLU A 15 6.49 -5.33 -10.25
N GLN A 16 6.54 -5.13 -8.93
CA GLN A 16 7.76 -5.30 -8.15
C GLN A 16 7.67 -6.56 -7.30
N GLU A 17 8.61 -7.46 -7.51
CA GLU A 17 8.75 -8.68 -6.69
C GLU A 17 9.00 -8.32 -5.22
N LEU A 18 8.30 -9.00 -4.32
CA LEU A 18 8.57 -8.97 -2.89
C LEU A 18 8.55 -10.38 -2.29
N ARG A 19 9.31 -10.56 -1.22
CA ARG A 19 9.41 -11.84 -0.51
C ARG A 19 8.91 -11.72 0.92
N VAL A 20 8.03 -12.64 1.31
CA VAL A 20 7.56 -12.78 2.70
C VAL A 20 7.69 -14.25 3.11
N GLY A 21 8.58 -14.54 4.06
CA GLY A 21 9.03 -15.91 4.29
C GLY A 21 9.57 -16.51 2.99
N ASP A 22 9.07 -17.69 2.62
CA ASP A 22 9.44 -18.40 1.39
C ASP A 22 8.55 -18.03 0.18
N ARG A 23 7.56 -17.15 0.36
CA ARG A 23 6.63 -16.77 -0.71
C ARG A 23 7.16 -15.62 -1.55
N VAL A 24 7.05 -15.77 -2.86
CA VAL A 24 7.28 -14.71 -3.85
C VAL A 24 5.92 -14.16 -4.29
N MET A 25 5.75 -12.85 -4.20
CA MET A 25 4.55 -12.13 -4.62
C MET A 25 4.94 -10.85 -5.34
N HIS A 26 3.96 -10.18 -5.94
CA HIS A 26 4.18 -8.99 -6.75
C HIS A 26 3.33 -7.82 -6.26
N ALA A 27 3.97 -6.68 -6.01
CA ALA A 27 3.30 -5.42 -5.76
C ALA A 27 2.96 -4.73 -7.08
N GLY A 28 1.70 -4.33 -7.22
CA GLY A 28 1.20 -3.59 -8.37
C GLY A 28 0.45 -2.33 -7.97
N MET A 29 0.18 -1.49 -8.96
CA MET A 29 -0.59 -0.26 -8.77
C MET A 29 -1.46 0.06 -9.98
N ALA A 30 -2.61 0.68 -9.73
CA ALA A 30 -3.45 1.22 -10.78
C ALA A 30 -2.82 2.50 -11.32
N ARG A 31 -3.32 2.98 -12.47
CA ARG A 31 -2.95 4.31 -12.95
C ARG A 31 -3.41 5.32 -11.89
N PRO A 32 -2.50 6.15 -11.37
CA PRO A 32 -2.88 7.18 -10.41
C PRO A 32 -3.68 8.29 -11.09
N VAL A 33 -4.49 8.98 -10.30
CA VAL A 33 -5.31 10.10 -10.76
C VAL A 33 -5.20 11.28 -9.80
N ASP A 34 -5.28 12.48 -10.34
CA ASP A 34 -5.46 13.68 -9.52
C ASP A 34 -6.91 13.75 -9.05
N GLY A 35 -7.08 13.93 -7.75
CA GLY A 35 -8.34 14.09 -7.05
C GLY A 35 -8.57 15.53 -6.58
N PRO A 36 -9.68 15.78 -5.88
CA PRO A 36 -9.99 17.10 -5.31
C PRO A 36 -8.91 17.58 -4.34
N ASP A 37 -8.79 18.89 -4.15
CA ASP A 37 -7.91 19.54 -3.16
C ASP A 37 -6.45 19.03 -3.18
N ASP A 38 -5.89 18.89 -4.39
CA ASP A 38 -4.53 18.43 -4.68
C ASP A 38 -4.18 17.01 -4.18
N TRP A 39 -5.19 16.18 -3.89
CA TRP A 39 -4.96 14.79 -3.52
C TRP A 39 -4.60 13.95 -4.74
N TRP A 40 -3.42 13.34 -4.74
CA TRP A 40 -3.05 12.32 -5.70
C TRP A 40 -3.51 10.96 -5.20
N LEU A 41 -4.29 10.24 -6.00
CA LEU A 41 -5.01 9.03 -5.60
C LEU A 41 -4.50 7.81 -6.37
N VAL A 42 -4.37 6.68 -5.69
CA VAL A 42 -4.00 5.41 -6.32
C VAL A 42 -4.55 4.20 -5.59
N VAL A 43 -4.74 3.10 -6.32
CA VAL A 43 -4.95 1.76 -5.75
C VAL A 43 -3.65 0.97 -5.85
N LEU A 44 -3.23 0.36 -4.74
CA LEU A 44 -2.05 -0.50 -4.62
C LEU A 44 -2.50 -1.89 -4.18
N TRP A 45 -1.82 -2.94 -4.65
CA TRP A 45 -2.13 -4.32 -4.25
C TRP A 45 -0.88 -5.18 -4.21
N VAL A 46 -0.99 -6.33 -3.52
CA VAL A 46 -0.05 -7.45 -3.64
C VAL A 46 -0.79 -8.67 -4.14
N ALA A 47 -0.24 -9.34 -5.14
CA ALA A 47 -0.82 -10.52 -5.75
C ALA A 47 0.21 -11.66 -5.92
N ASP A 48 -0.30 -12.89 -5.98
CA ASP A 48 0.37 -14.04 -6.55
C ASP A 48 -0.45 -14.59 -7.73
N ASP A 49 -0.10 -15.78 -8.22
CA ASP A 49 -0.74 -16.40 -9.40
C ASP A 49 -2.25 -16.64 -9.23
N GLU A 50 -2.76 -16.66 -7.99
CA GLU A 50 -4.17 -16.85 -7.69
C GLU A 50 -4.96 -15.54 -7.52
N GLY A 51 -4.26 -14.39 -7.48
CA GLY A 51 -4.86 -13.07 -7.33
C GLY A 51 -4.31 -12.28 -6.14
N VAL A 52 -5.08 -11.29 -5.68
CA VAL A 52 -4.69 -10.42 -4.56
C VAL A 52 -4.72 -11.20 -3.26
N VAL A 53 -3.58 -11.26 -2.58
CA VAL A 53 -3.41 -11.96 -1.30
C VAL A 53 -4.14 -11.25 -0.17
N SER A 54 -4.39 -11.94 0.94
CA SER A 54 -4.92 -11.35 2.18
C SER A 54 -3.82 -10.65 2.98
N PHE A 55 -4.16 -9.61 3.75
CA PHE A 55 -3.23 -9.03 4.73
C PHE A 55 -2.70 -10.07 5.73
N ARG A 56 -3.52 -11.07 6.09
CA ARG A 56 -3.13 -12.17 6.97
C ARG A 56 -1.96 -12.98 6.42
N GLU A 57 -1.86 -13.12 5.10
CA GLU A 57 -0.85 -13.93 4.42
C GLU A 57 0.55 -13.30 4.47
N VAL A 58 0.63 -11.98 4.68
CA VAL A 58 1.89 -11.23 4.79
C VAL A 58 2.19 -10.77 6.22
N GLY A 59 1.30 -11.08 7.16
CA GLY A 59 1.41 -10.65 8.56
C GLY A 59 2.51 -11.38 9.34
N PRO A 60 2.68 -11.03 10.63
CA PRO A 60 3.67 -11.67 11.48
C PRO A 60 3.44 -13.17 11.60
N ALA A 61 4.53 -13.96 11.58
CA ALA A 61 4.47 -15.42 11.67
C ALA A 61 3.84 -15.93 12.99
N ALA A 62 4.00 -15.18 14.08
CA ALA A 62 3.38 -15.46 15.38
C ALA A 62 1.85 -15.25 15.39
N GLY A 63 1.29 -14.73 14.31
CA GLY A 63 -0.12 -14.38 14.16
C GLY A 63 -0.32 -12.87 14.07
N PRO A 64 -1.38 -12.41 13.37
CA PRO A 64 -1.67 -10.99 13.27
C PRO A 64 -2.11 -10.43 14.62
N PRO A 65 -1.66 -9.23 14.99
CA PRO A 65 -2.11 -8.52 16.19
C PRO A 65 -3.57 -8.06 16.06
N PRO A 66 -4.23 -7.65 17.17
CA PRO A 66 -5.63 -7.21 17.14
C PRO A 66 -5.83 -5.89 16.39
N GLU A 67 -4.80 -5.05 16.27
CA GLU A 67 -4.89 -3.79 15.55
C GLU A 67 -5.00 -3.99 14.03
N PRO A 68 -5.71 -3.10 13.29
CA PRO A 68 -5.78 -3.16 11.84
C PRO A 68 -4.41 -3.12 11.15
N PRO A 69 -4.21 -3.85 10.03
CA PRO A 69 -2.92 -3.95 9.35
C PRO A 69 -2.37 -2.60 8.87
N LEU A 70 -3.26 -1.65 8.53
CA LEU A 70 -2.84 -0.32 8.09
C LEU A 70 -2.18 0.52 9.20
N LEU A 71 -2.42 0.21 10.47
CA LEU A 71 -1.70 0.87 11.57
C LEU A 71 -0.22 0.43 11.63
N ARG A 72 0.11 -0.75 11.09
CA ARG A 72 1.50 -1.22 10.94
C ARG A 72 2.11 -0.80 9.61
N LEU A 73 1.36 -0.92 8.52
CA LEU A 73 1.84 -0.53 7.17
C LEU A 73 2.09 0.98 7.08
N GLY A 74 1.15 1.79 7.60
CA GLY A 74 1.08 3.22 7.39
C GLY A 74 2.34 3.99 7.79
N PRO A 75 2.89 3.80 9.02
CA PRO A 75 4.11 4.50 9.44
C PRO A 75 5.32 4.19 8.55
N SER A 76 5.52 2.90 8.21
CA SER A 76 6.60 2.48 7.31
C SER A 76 6.45 3.10 5.91
N PHE A 77 5.22 3.10 5.40
CA PHE A 77 4.94 3.61 4.06
C PHE A 77 5.09 5.13 3.98
N ALA A 78 4.52 5.84 4.94
CA ALA A 78 4.66 7.28 5.06
C ALA A 78 6.14 7.69 5.23
N GLY A 79 6.88 6.98 6.09
CA GLY A 79 8.31 7.20 6.31
C GLY A 79 9.14 6.99 5.04
N SER A 80 8.81 6.00 4.22
CA SER A 80 9.50 5.72 2.95
C SER A 80 9.36 6.83 1.90
N LEU A 81 8.37 7.69 2.06
CA LEU A 81 8.05 8.84 1.21
C LEU A 81 8.24 10.17 1.95
N SER A 82 8.89 10.16 3.11
CA SER A 82 9.18 11.36 3.88
C SER A 82 10.01 12.34 3.03
N GLY A 83 9.67 13.62 3.09
CA GLY A 83 10.25 14.66 2.23
C GLY A 83 9.65 14.74 0.82
N LEU A 84 8.86 13.76 0.37
CA LEU A 84 8.02 13.88 -0.83
C LEU A 84 6.58 14.25 -0.48
N ILE A 85 6.03 13.67 0.60
CA ILE A 85 4.69 14.00 1.09
C ILE A 85 4.75 15.30 1.88
N ARG A 86 3.77 16.18 1.66
CA ARG A 86 3.60 17.42 2.41
C ARG A 86 3.38 17.13 3.89
N GLU A 87 4.04 17.89 4.75
CA GLU A 87 3.76 17.87 6.18
C GLU A 87 2.74 18.97 6.54
N GLU A 88 1.66 18.59 7.21
CA GLU A 88 0.61 19.48 7.68
C GLU A 88 0.44 19.26 9.19
N ASN A 89 0.66 20.29 10.00
CA ASN A 89 0.54 20.23 11.47
C ASN A 89 1.35 19.08 12.11
N GLY A 90 2.59 18.86 11.66
CA GLY A 90 3.46 17.81 12.18
C GLY A 90 3.13 16.40 11.69
N ARG A 91 2.27 16.26 10.66
CA ARG A 91 1.86 14.96 10.11
C ARG A 91 1.98 14.94 8.60
N LEU A 92 2.48 13.83 8.06
CA LEU A 92 2.50 13.63 6.61
C LEU A 92 1.07 13.50 6.07
N ALA A 93 0.75 14.24 5.02
CA ALA A 93 -0.55 14.28 4.36
C ALA A 93 -0.76 13.03 3.50
N ILE A 94 -1.01 11.89 4.16
CA ILE A 94 -1.30 10.59 3.58
C ILE A 94 -2.60 10.03 4.16
N LYS A 95 -3.42 9.38 3.32
CA LYS A 95 -4.59 8.62 3.76
C LYS A 95 -4.52 7.22 3.16
N LEU A 96 -4.70 6.20 4.00
CA LEU A 96 -4.72 4.81 3.58
C LEU A 96 -6.07 4.20 3.99
N THR A 97 -6.68 3.44 3.10
CA THR A 97 -7.94 2.75 3.37
C THR A 97 -7.94 1.40 2.65
N PRO A 98 -8.39 0.30 3.27
CA PRO A 98 -8.53 -0.96 2.55
C PRO A 98 -9.46 -0.77 1.35
N LEU A 99 -9.16 -1.41 0.23
CA LEU A 99 -10.02 -1.38 -0.95
C LEU A 99 -11.36 -2.05 -0.61
N VAL A 100 -11.29 -3.18 0.10
CA VAL A 100 -12.40 -3.93 0.68
C VAL A 100 -12.15 -4.04 2.19
N PRO A 101 -13.05 -3.53 3.05
CA PRO A 101 -12.90 -3.63 4.49
C PRO A 101 -13.09 -5.09 4.98
N PRO A 102 -12.55 -5.46 6.15
CA PRO A 102 -12.81 -6.77 6.76
C PRO A 102 -14.29 -6.88 7.14
N ASP A 103 -14.90 -8.06 6.95
CA ASP A 103 -16.29 -8.30 7.39
C ASP A 103 -16.38 -8.41 8.92
N ASP A 104 -15.35 -8.99 9.54
CA ASP A 104 -15.25 -9.16 10.98
C ASP A 104 -14.22 -8.18 11.55
N GLN A 105 -14.72 -7.16 12.27
CA GLN A 105 -13.87 -6.15 12.90
C GLN A 105 -12.98 -6.73 14.00
N ALA A 106 -13.33 -7.88 14.59
CA ALA A 106 -12.47 -8.59 15.53
C ALA A 106 -11.32 -9.34 14.84
N ARG A 107 -11.34 -9.43 13.50
CA ARG A 107 -10.31 -10.07 12.68
C ARG A 107 -9.88 -9.15 11.54
N PRO A 108 -9.30 -7.97 11.83
CA PRO A 108 -9.13 -6.91 10.83
C PRO A 108 -8.10 -7.24 9.73
N TRP A 109 -7.30 -8.31 9.92
CA TRP A 109 -6.34 -8.81 8.94
C TRP A 109 -6.96 -9.73 7.89
N ARG A 110 -8.22 -10.14 8.07
CA ARG A 110 -8.96 -10.97 7.11
C ARG A 110 -9.63 -10.10 6.06
N CYS A 111 -8.80 -9.43 5.28
CA CYS A 111 -9.21 -8.66 4.12
C CYS A 111 -8.11 -8.67 3.06
N PRO A 112 -8.46 -8.42 1.78
CA PRO A 112 -7.49 -8.36 0.69
C PRO A 112 -6.44 -7.28 0.93
N LEU A 113 -5.20 -7.59 0.58
CA LEU A 113 -4.06 -6.66 0.52
C LEU A 113 -4.18 -5.82 -0.75
N ALA A 114 -5.23 -5.02 -0.80
CA ALA A 114 -5.42 -3.94 -1.74
C ALA A 114 -5.85 -2.70 -0.96
N ILE A 115 -5.23 -1.55 -1.24
CA ILE A 115 -5.48 -0.30 -0.54
C ILE A 115 -5.75 0.83 -1.52
N ARG A 116 -6.61 1.76 -1.11
CA ARG A 116 -6.66 3.11 -1.65
C ARG A 116 -5.65 3.95 -0.87
N ALA A 117 -4.74 4.61 -1.57
CA ALA A 117 -3.80 5.55 -1.00
C ALA A 117 -4.05 6.93 -1.61
N ALA A 118 -4.01 7.96 -0.76
CA ALA A 118 -4.08 9.35 -1.17
C ALA A 118 -2.90 10.11 -0.56
N PHE A 119 -2.27 10.98 -1.34
CA PHE A 119 -1.13 11.79 -0.92
C PHE A 119 -1.34 13.24 -1.33
N ARG A 120 -0.91 14.17 -0.49
CA ARG A 120 -0.57 15.52 -0.95
C ARG A 120 0.93 15.65 -1.02
N TRP A 121 1.44 15.98 -2.19
CA TRP A 121 2.87 16.11 -2.37
C TRP A 121 3.38 17.48 -1.90
N GLU A 122 4.64 17.51 -1.49
CA GLU A 122 5.39 18.75 -1.38
C GLU A 122 5.58 19.31 -2.82
N PRO A 123 5.03 20.50 -3.15
CA PRO A 123 4.99 20.98 -4.53
C PRO A 123 6.35 21.17 -5.20
N ALA A 124 7.33 21.72 -4.48
CA ALA A 124 8.67 21.96 -5.02
C ALA A 124 9.38 20.64 -5.33
N ARG A 125 9.20 19.61 -4.50
CA ARG A 125 9.76 18.27 -4.73
C ARG A 125 9.05 17.57 -5.88
N ALA A 126 7.72 17.56 -5.88
CA ALA A 126 6.93 16.92 -6.93
C ALA A 126 7.23 17.50 -8.33
N ALA A 127 7.42 18.82 -8.43
CA ALA A 127 7.73 19.50 -9.69
C ALA A 127 9.06 19.05 -10.34
N THR A 128 9.96 18.42 -9.58
CA THR A 128 11.23 17.91 -10.10
C THR A 128 11.15 16.47 -10.60
N LEU A 129 10.01 15.79 -10.41
CA LEU A 129 9.80 14.40 -10.78
C LEU A 129 8.83 14.27 -11.96
N ARG A 130 9.14 13.36 -12.89
CA ARG A 130 8.16 12.91 -13.88
C ARG A 130 7.07 12.08 -13.19
N PRO A 131 5.83 12.04 -13.73
CA PRO A 131 4.74 11.26 -13.13
C PRO A 131 5.10 9.79 -12.85
N ASN A 132 5.80 9.12 -13.77
CA ASN A 132 6.22 7.73 -13.57
C ASN A 132 7.26 7.58 -12.46
N GLN A 133 8.17 8.55 -12.28
CA GLN A 133 9.16 8.51 -11.20
C GLN A 133 8.49 8.63 -9.83
N LEU A 134 7.47 9.48 -9.72
CA LEU A 134 6.67 9.61 -8.51
C LEU A 134 5.90 8.31 -8.21
N ALA A 135 5.25 7.73 -9.22
CA ALA A 135 4.58 6.44 -9.11
C ALA A 135 5.55 5.30 -8.71
N GLU A 136 6.77 5.29 -9.25
CA GLU A 136 7.82 4.32 -8.89
C GLU A 136 8.21 4.43 -7.42
N GLN A 137 8.36 5.66 -6.88
CA GLN A 137 8.63 5.87 -5.46
C GLN A 137 7.50 5.32 -4.58
N VAL A 138 6.23 5.59 -4.96
CA VAL A 138 5.06 5.09 -4.25
C VAL A 138 5.02 3.56 -4.24
N LEU A 139 5.20 2.92 -5.40
CA LEU A 139 5.18 1.46 -5.50
C LEU A 139 6.35 0.82 -4.72
N ALA A 140 7.55 1.39 -4.81
CA ALA A 140 8.72 0.91 -4.08
C ALA A 140 8.58 1.09 -2.56
N GLY A 141 8.00 2.20 -2.12
CA GLY A 141 7.65 2.45 -0.72
C GLY A 141 6.67 1.41 -0.19
N PHE A 142 5.55 1.23 -0.90
CA PHE A 142 4.51 0.27 -0.56
C PHE A 142 5.06 -1.15 -0.46
N ARG A 143 5.81 -1.61 -1.48
CA ARG A 143 6.46 -2.92 -1.50
C ARG A 143 7.31 -3.18 -0.26
N ARG A 144 8.23 -2.26 0.07
CA ARG A 144 9.11 -2.37 1.25
C ARG A 144 8.32 -2.40 2.55
N SER A 145 7.25 -1.61 2.62
CA SER A 145 6.38 -1.58 3.80
C SER A 145 5.60 -2.88 3.99
N VAL A 146 5.16 -3.52 2.90
CA VAL A 146 4.55 -4.86 2.99
C VAL A 146 5.55 -5.89 3.48
N GLU A 147 6.78 -5.91 2.95
CA GLU A 147 7.84 -6.83 3.43
C GLU A 147 8.12 -6.65 4.94
N SER A 148 7.98 -5.42 5.45
CA SER A 148 8.16 -5.14 6.87
C SER A 148 7.03 -5.66 7.76
N LEU A 149 5.84 -5.94 7.22
CA LEU A 149 4.70 -6.46 8.01
C LEU A 149 4.94 -7.85 8.59
N HIS A 150 5.81 -8.64 7.97
CA HIS A 150 6.14 -9.98 8.44
C HIS A 150 7.02 -9.97 9.70
N ARG A 151 7.70 -8.85 9.97
CA ARG A 151 8.56 -8.72 11.14
C ARG A 151 7.72 -8.60 12.42
N PRO A 152 8.19 -9.14 13.57
CA PRO A 152 7.49 -9.07 14.85
C PRO A 152 7.11 -7.64 15.26
#